data_AF-A0A9E4G030-F1
#
_entry.id   AF-A0A9E4G030-F1
#
_cell.length_a   1.000
_cell.length_b   1.000
_cell.length_c   1.000
_cell.angle_alpha   90.00
_cell.angle_beta   90.00
_cell.angle_gamma   90.00
#
_symmetry.space_group_name_H-M   'P 1'
#
loop_
_entity.id
_entity.type
_entity.pdbx_description
1 polymer ?
#
loop_
_entity_poly.entity_id
_entity_poly.type
_entity_poly.pdbx_seq_one_letter_code
_entity_poly.pdbx_strand_id
1 'polypeptide(L)'
;MSAARTQDLTVEEIRKLALPLSAHVLSGEGLLDRSITWTTVIHPEDDIDSKSVQRRELILIASLTNPPKAHSDTELIHWAKKVDASAVVFCGLGRNPSHAICLCCR
;
A
#
# COMPACT_ATOMS: atom_id res chain seq x y z
N MET A 1 24.11 -20.99 9.52
CA MET A 1 23.10 -20.01 9.98
C MET A 1 23.21 -18.80 9.07
N SER A 2 22.31 -18.68 8.09
CA SER A 2 22.35 -17.57 7.13
C SER A 2 21.86 -16.30 7.83
N ALA A 3 22.73 -15.31 7.98
CA ALA A 3 22.37 -14.01 8.54
C ALA A 3 21.32 -13.38 7.62
N ALA A 4 20.10 -13.18 8.13
CA ALA A 4 19.09 -12.41 7.43
C ALA A 4 19.66 -11.00 7.20
N ARG A 5 19.99 -10.69 5.95
CA ARG A 5 20.45 -9.37 5.53
C ARG A 5 19.34 -8.39 5.93
N THR A 6 19.60 -7.52 6.89
CA THR A 6 18.73 -6.37 7.19
C THR A 6 18.85 -5.41 6.01
N GLN A 7 18.21 -5.76 4.90
CA GLN A 7 18.04 -4.84 3.79
C GLN A 7 17.01 -3.82 4.24
N ASP A 8 17.37 -2.54 4.20
CA ASP A 8 16.41 -1.46 4.37
C ASP A 8 15.37 -1.60 3.26
N LEU A 9 14.18 -2.10 3.62
CA LEU A 9 13.09 -2.27 2.69
C LEU A 9 12.57 -0.88 2.33
N THR A 10 12.80 -0.44 1.10
CA THR A 10 12.25 0.80 0.59
C THR A 10 10.97 0.55 -0.20
N VAL A 11 10.19 1.62 -0.46
CA VAL A 11 9.02 1.54 -1.35
C VAL A 11 9.40 0.94 -2.71
N GLU A 12 10.59 1.24 -3.23
CA GLU A 12 11.09 0.68 -4.49
C GLU A 12 11.25 -0.84 -4.43
N GLU A 13 11.86 -1.37 -3.36
CA GLU A 13 12.07 -2.81 -3.19
C GLU A 13 10.73 -3.54 -3.04
N ILE A 14 9.79 -2.96 -2.31
CA ILE A 14 8.43 -3.52 -2.18
C ILE A 14 7.72 -3.53 -3.53
N ARG A 15 7.85 -2.46 -4.33
CA ARG A 15 7.31 -2.45 -5.70
C ARG A 15 7.90 -3.56 -6.55
N LYS A 16 9.22 -3.77 -6.49
CA LYS A 16 9.91 -4.85 -7.22
C LYS A 16 9.39 -6.23 -6.79
N LEU A 17 9.18 -6.45 -5.49
CA LEU A 17 8.62 -7.69 -4.95
C LEU A 17 7.14 -7.90 -5.29
N ALA A 18 6.37 -6.81 -5.47
CA ALA A 18 4.95 -6.82 -5.77
C ALA A 18 4.65 -7.20 -7.24
N LEU A 19 5.54 -6.86 -8.18
CA LEU A 19 5.40 -7.13 -9.62
C LEU A 19 5.01 -8.58 -9.97
N PRO A 20 5.70 -9.63 -9.46
CA PRO A 20 5.34 -11.01 -9.77
C PRO A 20 4.04 -11.48 -9.10
N LEU A 21 3.55 -10.76 -8.08
CA LEU A 21 2.38 -11.16 -7.28
C LEU A 21 1.06 -10.54 -7.78
N SER A 22 1.07 -9.88 -8.95
CA SER A 22 -0.06 -9.05 -9.42
C SER A 22 -0.51 -8.02 -8.38
N ALA A 23 0.43 -7.60 -7.53
CA ALA A 23 0.21 -6.60 -6.50
C ALA A 23 0.59 -5.22 -7.06
N HIS A 24 -0.26 -4.23 -6.83
CA HIS A 24 -0.15 -2.92 -7.45
C HIS A 24 0.07 -1.83 -6.41
N VAL A 25 1.09 -1.00 -6.61
CA VAL A 25 1.33 0.18 -5.76
C VAL A 25 0.38 1.29 -6.24
N LEU A 26 -0.59 1.67 -5.40
CA LEU A 26 -1.57 2.73 -5.68
C LEU A 26 -1.03 4.14 -5.39
N SER A 27 -0.10 4.25 -4.44
CA SER A 27 0.53 5.51 -4.03
C SER A 27 1.91 5.24 -3.44
N GLY A 28 2.83 6.21 -3.57
CA GLY A 28 4.21 6.13 -3.09
C GLY A 28 5.29 6.20 -4.17
N GLU A 29 4.95 6.40 -5.45
CA GLU A 29 5.93 6.50 -6.54
C GLU A 29 6.90 7.68 -6.42
N GLY A 30 6.56 8.71 -5.64
CA GLY A 30 7.45 9.84 -5.33
C GLY A 30 8.33 9.63 -4.09
N LEU A 31 8.17 8.51 -3.37
CA LEU A 31 8.83 8.22 -2.09
C LEU A 31 9.62 6.90 -2.17
N LEU A 32 10.19 6.59 -3.34
CA LEU A 32 10.84 5.31 -3.64
C LEU A 32 12.00 4.97 -2.71
N ASP A 33 12.70 6.00 -2.22
CA ASP A 33 13.82 5.93 -1.29
C ASP A 33 13.39 5.86 0.18
N ARG A 34 12.09 6.05 0.48
CA ARG A 34 11.58 6.04 1.84
C ARG A 34 11.65 4.63 2.41
N SER A 35 12.37 4.49 3.53
CA SER A 35 12.45 3.23 4.25
C SER A 35 11.12 2.90 4.93
N ILE A 36 10.75 1.63 4.84
CA ILE A 36 9.54 1.05 5.40
C ILE A 36 9.97 0.09 6.48
N THR A 37 9.49 0.33 7.69
CA THR A 37 9.80 -0.49 8.87
C THR A 37 8.59 -1.26 9.39
N TRP A 38 7.40 -0.90 8.91
CA TRP A 38 6.14 -1.50 9.33
C TRP A 38 5.14 -1.59 8.17
N THR A 39 4.26 -2.58 8.25
CA THR A 39 3.17 -2.78 7.28
C THR A 39 1.87 -3.02 8.04
N THR A 40 0.84 -2.27 7.70
CA THR A 40 -0.52 -2.51 8.18
C THR A 40 -1.36 -3.14 7.09
N VAL A 41 -2.02 -4.25 7.42
CA VAL A 41 -2.96 -4.92 6.52
C VAL A 41 -4.37 -4.42 6.79
N ILE A 42 -5.05 -4.05 5.71
CA ILE A 42 -6.41 -3.52 5.73
C ILE A 42 -7.25 -4.33 4.76
N HIS A 43 -8.42 -4.74 5.23
CA HIS A 43 -9.43 -5.34 4.38
C HIS A 43 -10.38 -4.25 3.87
N PRO A 44 -10.90 -4.34 2.64
CA PRO A 44 -11.72 -3.26 2.08
C PRO A 44 -13.00 -2.94 2.87
N GLU A 45 -13.50 -3.90 3.66
CA GLU A 45 -14.63 -3.74 4.58
C GLU A 45 -14.28 -3.06 5.92
N ASP A 46 -13.00 -2.86 6.21
CA ASP A 46 -12.57 -2.24 7.45
C ASP A 46 -12.95 -0.75 7.49
N ASP A 47 -13.31 -0.26 8.67
CA ASP A 47 -13.42 1.17 8.93
C ASP A 47 -12.01 1.78 9.06
N ILE A 48 -11.53 2.36 7.97
CA ILE A 48 -10.18 2.94 7.87
C ILE A 48 -10.00 4.16 8.80
N ASP A 49 -11.06 4.91 9.11
CA ASP A 49 -10.96 6.07 10.00
C ASP A 49 -10.74 5.65 11.46
N SER A 50 -11.17 4.43 11.82
CA SER A 50 -10.95 3.84 13.14
C SER A 50 -9.57 3.20 13.32
N LYS A 51 -8.83 2.95 12.23
CA LYS A 51 -7.54 2.25 12.27
C LYS A 51 -6.42 3.19 12.69
N SER A 52 -5.71 2.80 13.74
CA SER A 52 -4.43 3.45 14.11
C SER A 52 -3.30 2.88 13.26
N VAL A 53 -2.64 3.77 12.53
CA VAL A 53 -1.52 3.46 11.64
C VAL A 53 -0.30 4.26 12.09
N GLN A 54 0.89 3.67 11.96
CA GLN A 54 2.14 4.36 12.28
C GLN A 54 2.54 5.27 11.12
N ARG A 55 3.27 6.35 11.43
CA ARG A 55 3.86 7.19 10.38
C ARG A 55 4.86 6.37 9.57
N ARG A 56 4.91 6.62 8.26
CA ARG A 56 5.85 6.02 7.31
C ARG A 56 5.69 4.51 7.12
N GLU A 57 4.56 3.94 7.47
CA GLU A 57 4.30 2.53 7.22
C GLU A 57 3.78 2.29 5.80
N LEU A 58 3.84 1.03 5.38
CA LEU A 58 3.17 0.55 4.18
C LEU A 58 1.73 0.16 4.53
N ILE A 59 0.77 0.62 3.74
CA ILE A 59 -0.60 0.11 3.82
C ILE A 59 -0.76 -0.98 2.76
N LEU A 60 -1.13 -2.18 3.18
CA LEU A 60 -1.45 -3.30 2.30
C LEU A 60 -2.96 -3.55 2.32
N ILE A 61 -3.62 -3.36 1.18
CA ILE A 61 -5.02 -3.67 1.01
C ILE A 61 -5.14 -5.09 0.47
N ALA A 62 -5.62 -6.01 1.31
CA ALA A 62 -5.79 -7.41 0.97
C ALA A 62 -7.25 -7.68 0.61
N SER A 63 -7.53 -7.85 -0.68
CA SER A 63 -8.89 -8.05 -1.21
C SER A 63 -8.96 -9.32 -2.04
N LEU A 64 -9.73 -10.32 -1.60
CA LEU A 64 -9.96 -11.55 -2.38
C LEU A 64 -11.06 -11.38 -3.44
N THR A 65 -11.98 -10.44 -3.22
CA THR A 65 -13.09 -10.07 -4.15
C THR A 65 -13.38 -8.56 -3.99
N ASN A 66 -14.18 -7.95 -4.86
CA ASN A 66 -14.66 -6.57 -4.63
C ASN A 66 -15.88 -6.60 -3.70
N PRO A 67 -15.76 -6.29 -2.39
CA PRO A 67 -16.95 -6.21 -1.55
C PRO A 67 -17.80 -4.99 -1.96
N PRO A 68 -19.12 -5.06 -1.80
CA PRO A 68 -20.05 -3.99 -2.17
C PRO A 68 -19.87 -2.69 -1.34
N LYS A 69 -19.08 -2.73 -0.27
CA LYS A 69 -18.74 -1.58 0.58
C LYS A 69 -17.24 -1.27 0.60
N ALA A 70 -16.51 -1.62 -0.46
CA ALA A 70 -15.10 -1.25 -0.56
C ALA A 70 -14.94 0.27 -0.64
N HIS A 71 -14.00 0.81 0.12
CA HIS A 71 -13.51 2.18 -0.08
C HIS A 71 -13.00 2.36 -1.51
N SER A 72 -13.25 3.54 -2.08
CA SER A 72 -12.70 3.91 -3.38
C SER A 72 -11.18 4.14 -3.29
N ASP A 73 -10.48 3.99 -4.42
CA ASP A 73 -9.03 4.20 -4.47
C ASP A 73 -8.65 5.62 -4.04
N THR A 74 -9.50 6.60 -4.37
CA THR A 74 -9.28 8.01 -4.01
C THR A 74 -9.42 8.23 -2.50
N GLU A 75 -10.40 7.60 -1.86
CA GLU A 75 -10.57 7.66 -0.40
C GLU A 75 -9.37 7.03 0.32
N LEU A 76 -8.93 5.87 -0.14
CA LEU A 76 -7.78 5.15 0.43
C LEU A 76 -6.49 5.96 0.30
N ILE A 77 -6.27 6.61 -0.86
CA ILE A 77 -5.10 7.48 -1.06
C ILE A 77 -5.19 8.73 -0.19
N HIS A 78 -6.36 9.35 -0.08
CA HIS A 78 -6.57 10.53 0.77
C HIS A 78 -6.29 10.20 2.23
N TRP A 79 -6.80 9.06 2.70
CA TRP A 79 -6.56 8.55 4.04
C TRP A 79 -5.07 8.24 4.27
N ALA A 80 -4.41 7.53 3.33
CA ALA A 80 -2.99 7.23 3.41
C ALA A 80 -2.11 8.50 3.50
N LYS A 81 -2.51 9.57 2.81
CA LYS A 81 -1.86 10.87 2.92
C LYS A 81 -2.09 11.52 4.29
N LYS A 82 -3.33 11.48 4.81
CA LYS A 82 -3.70 12.03 6.12
C LYS A 82 -2.87 11.41 7.26
N VAL A 83 -2.54 10.12 7.12
CA VAL A 83 -1.79 9.35 8.13
C VAL A 83 -0.27 9.31 7.89
N ASP A 84 0.23 10.01 6.86
CA ASP A 84 1.65 10.00 6.44
C ASP A 84 2.19 8.58 6.18
N ALA A 85 1.42 7.76 5.47
CA ALA A 85 1.89 6.46 4.99
C ALA A 85 2.96 6.61 3.89
N SER A 86 3.85 5.63 3.78
CA SER A 86 4.92 5.62 2.78
C SER A 86 4.44 5.16 1.41
N ALA A 87 3.57 4.14 1.38
CA ALA A 87 2.96 3.66 0.16
C ALA A 87 1.68 2.87 0.47
N VAL A 88 0.82 2.75 -0.53
CA VAL A 88 -0.38 1.90 -0.49
C VAL A 88 -0.24 0.85 -1.56
N VAL A 89 -0.37 -0.42 -1.19
CA VAL A 89 -0.26 -1.57 -2.10
C VAL A 89 -1.58 -2.31 -2.07
N PHE A 90 -2.10 -2.65 -3.24
CA PHE A 90 -3.26 -3.50 -3.40
C PHE A 90 -2.82 -4.92 -3.77
N CYS A 91 -3.23 -5.90 -2.98
CA CYS A 91 -3.03 -7.31 -3.23
C CYS A 91 -4.40 -7.98 -3.41
N GLY A 92 -4.72 -8.38 -4.65
CA GLY A 92 -5.99 -9.05 -4.94
C GLY A 92 -6.11 -9.53 -6.38
N LEU A 93 -6.80 -10.66 -6.58
CA LEU A 93 -7.13 -11.18 -7.90
C LEU A 93 -8.46 -10.56 -8.35
N GLY A 94 -8.45 -9.69 -9.38
CA GLY A 94 -9.68 -9.31 -10.09
C GLY A 94 -10.05 -7.83 -10.17
N ARG A 95 -9.21 -6.89 -9.72
CA ARG A 95 -9.38 -5.47 -10.09
C ARG A 95 -8.50 -5.13 -11.29
N ASN A 96 -9.13 -4.70 -12.39
CA ASN A 96 -8.43 -4.18 -13.56
C ASN A 96 -7.97 -2.74 -13.24
N PRO A 97 -6.67 -2.43 -13.26
CA PRO A 97 -6.11 -1.21 -12.67
C PRO A 97 -6.16 0.00 -13.61
N SER A 98 -7.28 0.20 -14.32
CA SER A 98 -7.35 1.22 -15.37
C SER A 98 -7.17 2.66 -14.87
N HIS A 99 -7.30 2.93 -13.56
CA HIS A 99 -7.34 4.29 -13.01
C HIS A 99 -6.40 4.56 -11.81
N ALA A 100 -5.52 3.64 -11.44
CA ALA A 100 -4.62 3.84 -10.29
C ALA A 100 -3.26 4.40 -10.72
N ILE A 101 -3.24 5.62 -11.27
CA ILE A 101 -2.02 6.42 -11.40
C ILE A 101 -2.18 7.61 -10.45
N CYS A 102 -1.77 7.44 -9.20
CA CYS A 102 -1.70 8.58 -8.28
C CYS A 102 -0.30 9.17 -8.27
N LEU A 103 -0.05 10.01 -9.28
CA LEU A 103 1.05 10.96 -9.35
C LEU A 103 0.82 12.11 -8.37
N CYS A 104 0.88 11.89 -7.06
CA CYS A 104 0.86 12.99 -6.10
C CYS A 104 1.41 12.56 -4.74
N CYS A 105 2.62 13.01 -4.40
CA CYS A 105 2.86 13.90 -3.26
C CYS A 105 4.33 14.36 -3.29
N ARG A 106 4.53 15.62 -3.68
CA ARG A 106 5.71 16.42 -3.38
C ARG A 106 5.40 17.28 -2.17
#